data_AF-A0A3B1BW22-F1
#
_entry.id   AF-A0A3B1BW22-F1
#
_cell.length_a   1.000
_cell.length_b   1.000
_cell.length_c   1.000
_cell.angle_alpha   90.00
_cell.angle_beta   90.00
_cell.angle_gamma   90.00
#
_symmetry.space_group_name_H-M   'P 1'
#
loop_
_entity.id
_entity.type
_entity.pdbx_description
1 polymer ?
#
loop_
_entity_poly.entity_id
_entity_poly.type
_entity_poly.pdbx_seq_one_letter_code
_entity_poly.pdbx_strand_id
1 'polypeptide(L)'
;VDIDGKNFKRLTFFENGEQVYNPKFSNDDSYIIFDYSIKEGRDIAKVDVDGSNFGFLVQTNKDERNAAYDKDGNLIYASNETGIFNLYKIEKGTNKKTRISNVLGGAFMPAIDNKGNIVYAGYNSHGYKLYKLKSDEQNKVDDSKKYVWLNNPPLQKDIPNGDINNFDLKRLQNYDDSNIEGYESEPYTGFFSRMSFFPFIRYDNYNLSNNGLDKIKPGVYLYSSDYLNRYSLFGSFAINRRMERDVYIGFEYRNKLPLLYGLGIKPELIFELYSVSRKADVDLYFGQYEDSLGHIQYDYIVPTDVTYNLFEVDMAFKHKIFAKGNNVEFRFIYSEYVAALGSFNIPNGGGLYPTTKDTYFKGWNMQFTYWHKSLMPYIDSDINPIGREVKFQLNYEIDNYNGEGKYVVEDGLLLPLYTDYTFARAELDWKEHIAFTSKNHTINTRLKAGGIIGATLPTFFDYYIGGLIGMKGYPFYAIGGNQAYWFNLTYRFPLFRNIDSRWGPLYLDKIFLSVYADIGDAWTGKFFGIKNAKKSAGAEIRIKMNSFYLFPTSIFVNAAYGLDKFSTIIQGEKITYGQEWIVYAGVLFDFGL
;
A
#
# COMPACT_ATOMS: atom_id res chain seq x y z
N VAL A 1 9.36 -35.55 -6.77
CA VAL A 1 8.15 -34.89 -6.21
C VAL A 1 7.09 -35.03 -7.26
N ASP A 2 5.90 -35.48 -6.85
CA ASP A 2 4.77 -35.58 -7.75
C ASP A 2 4.28 -34.19 -8.15
N ILE A 3 3.49 -34.09 -9.21
CA ILE A 3 2.97 -32.80 -9.70
C ILE A 3 2.10 -32.07 -8.66
N ASP A 4 1.56 -32.79 -7.68
CA ASP A 4 0.77 -32.25 -6.57
C ASP A 4 1.63 -31.82 -5.35
N GLY A 5 2.96 -31.89 -5.47
CA GLY A 5 3.90 -31.52 -4.41
C GLY A 5 4.09 -32.58 -3.33
N LYS A 6 3.62 -33.81 -3.54
CA LYS A 6 3.82 -34.92 -2.59
C LYS A 6 4.99 -35.82 -3.00
N ASN A 7 5.32 -36.78 -2.13
CA ASN A 7 6.34 -37.80 -2.37
C ASN A 7 7.70 -37.19 -2.81
N PHE A 8 8.25 -36.33 -1.94
CA PHE A 8 9.60 -35.83 -2.14
C PHE A 8 10.61 -36.98 -2.09
N LYS A 9 11.37 -37.13 -3.17
CA LYS A 9 12.50 -38.05 -3.27
C LYS A 9 13.77 -37.20 -3.29
N ARG A 10 14.65 -37.41 -2.30
CA ARG A 10 15.99 -36.83 -2.26
C ARG A 10 16.86 -37.57 -3.29
N LEU A 11 17.49 -36.83 -4.22
CA LEU A 11 18.35 -37.40 -5.27
C LEU A 11 19.84 -37.34 -4.93
N THR A 12 20.24 -36.40 -4.07
CA THR A 12 21.64 -36.23 -3.63
C THR A 12 21.72 -36.10 -2.11
N PHE A 13 22.80 -36.62 -1.53
CA PHE A 13 23.04 -36.65 -0.08
C PHE A 13 24.21 -35.75 0.30
N PHE A 14 24.22 -34.54 -0.26
CA PHE A 14 25.19 -33.50 0.05
C PHE A 14 24.94 -32.92 1.44
N GLU A 15 25.95 -32.95 2.30
CA GLU A 15 25.85 -32.63 3.73
C GLU A 15 27.06 -31.81 4.23
N ASN A 16 28.06 -31.54 3.39
CA ASN A 16 29.31 -30.87 3.76
C ASN A 16 29.53 -29.58 2.95
N GLY A 17 28.47 -28.78 2.81
CA GLY A 17 28.51 -27.47 2.18
C GLY A 17 28.48 -27.48 0.64
N GLU A 18 28.22 -28.63 0.01
CA GLU A 18 28.06 -28.70 -1.44
C GLU A 18 26.79 -27.96 -1.89
N GLN A 19 26.89 -27.22 -2.99
CA GLN A 19 25.80 -26.40 -3.52
C GLN A 19 25.43 -26.83 -4.94
N VAL A 20 24.12 -26.88 -5.20
CA VAL A 20 23.55 -27.28 -6.48
C VAL A 20 22.87 -26.10 -7.13
N TYR A 21 23.18 -25.85 -8.41
CA TYR A 21 22.60 -24.77 -9.20
C TYR A 21 22.08 -25.26 -10.55
N ASN A 22 21.10 -24.54 -11.09
CA ASN A 22 20.62 -24.70 -12.47
C ASN A 22 20.36 -26.15 -12.92
N PRO A 23 19.62 -26.98 -12.16
CA PRO A 23 19.33 -28.34 -12.58
C PRO A 23 18.53 -28.37 -13.88
N LYS A 24 18.91 -29.26 -14.80
CA LYS A 24 18.21 -29.50 -16.08
C LYS A 24 18.19 -30.99 -16.41
N PHE A 25 17.08 -31.47 -16.93
CA PHE A 25 16.99 -32.83 -17.47
C PHE A 25 17.86 -32.99 -18.71
N SER A 26 18.36 -34.19 -18.93
CA SER A 26 18.87 -34.65 -20.22
C SER A 26 17.75 -34.67 -21.26
N ASN A 27 18.10 -34.71 -22.55
CA ASN A 27 17.11 -34.72 -23.64
C ASN A 27 16.17 -35.94 -23.62
N ASP A 28 16.56 -37.01 -22.93
CA ASP A 28 15.81 -38.26 -22.78
C ASP A 28 15.24 -38.46 -21.36
N ASP A 29 15.31 -37.42 -20.52
CA ASP A 29 14.83 -37.40 -19.13
C ASP A 29 15.44 -38.48 -18.21
N SER A 30 16.52 -39.14 -18.63
CA SER A 30 17.15 -40.22 -17.86
C SER A 30 18.03 -39.74 -16.71
N TYR A 31 18.61 -38.54 -16.81
CA TYR A 31 19.43 -37.93 -15.77
C TYR A 31 19.25 -36.41 -15.73
N ILE A 32 19.74 -35.82 -14.64
CA ILE A 32 19.74 -34.38 -14.39
C ILE A 32 21.18 -33.90 -14.37
N ILE A 33 21.49 -32.85 -15.12
CA ILE A 33 22.75 -32.10 -15.03
C ILE A 33 22.57 -30.85 -14.18
N PHE A 34 23.59 -30.43 -13.47
CA PHE A 34 23.55 -29.24 -12.61
C PHE A 34 24.95 -28.68 -12.40
N ASP A 35 25.03 -27.40 -12.03
CA ASP A 35 26.30 -26.84 -11.57
C ASP A 35 26.50 -27.29 -10.12
N TYR A 36 27.64 -27.88 -9.84
CA TYR A 36 28.07 -28.33 -8.52
C TYR A 36 29.15 -27.38 -8.01
N SER A 37 29.11 -27.02 -6.73
CA SER A 37 30.12 -26.15 -6.14
C SER A 37 30.46 -26.61 -4.74
N ILE A 38 31.76 -26.68 -4.46
CA ILE A 38 32.31 -26.83 -3.12
C ILE A 38 33.47 -25.83 -3.01
N LYS A 39 33.44 -24.95 -2.00
CA LYS A 39 34.40 -23.85 -1.84
C LYS A 39 34.41 -22.86 -3.03
N GLU A 40 35.45 -22.87 -3.86
CA GLU A 40 35.65 -21.92 -4.94
C GLU A 40 35.33 -22.53 -6.32
N GLY A 41 34.66 -21.75 -7.17
CA GLY A 41 34.33 -22.17 -8.52
C GLY A 41 33.13 -23.13 -8.58
N ARG A 42 32.84 -23.62 -9.78
CA ARG A 42 31.78 -24.58 -10.05
C ARG A 42 32.24 -25.58 -11.10
N ASP A 43 31.73 -26.79 -10.99
CA ASP A 43 31.85 -27.88 -11.93
C ASP A 43 30.47 -28.20 -12.51
N ILE A 44 30.42 -29.02 -13.56
CA ILE A 44 29.16 -29.56 -14.11
C ILE A 44 29.05 -31.03 -13.73
N ALA A 45 28.06 -31.36 -12.91
CA ALA A 45 27.77 -32.70 -12.46
C ALA A 45 26.48 -33.26 -13.08
N LYS A 46 26.29 -34.56 -12.94
CA LYS A 46 25.06 -35.26 -13.28
C LYS A 46 24.66 -36.27 -12.21
N VAL A 47 23.38 -36.62 -12.17
CA VAL A 47 22.82 -37.73 -11.39
C VAL A 47 21.62 -38.30 -12.14
N ASP A 48 21.43 -39.62 -12.11
CA ASP A 48 20.27 -40.24 -12.74
C ASP A 48 18.98 -39.85 -11.98
N VAL A 49 17.83 -39.88 -12.65
CA VAL A 49 16.54 -39.49 -12.04
C VAL A 49 16.12 -40.37 -10.86
N ASP A 50 16.73 -41.56 -10.74
CA ASP A 50 16.54 -42.44 -9.59
C ASP A 50 17.47 -42.13 -8.40
N GLY A 51 18.42 -41.20 -8.57
CA GLY A 51 19.43 -40.81 -7.58
C GLY A 51 20.76 -41.57 -7.69
N SER A 52 20.88 -42.49 -8.64
CA SER A 52 22.11 -43.26 -8.88
C SER A 52 23.09 -42.53 -9.82
N ASN A 53 24.27 -43.11 -10.02
CA ASN A 53 25.27 -42.68 -11.01
C ASN A 53 25.66 -41.19 -10.95
N PHE A 54 25.77 -40.64 -9.74
CA PHE A 54 26.35 -39.31 -9.55
C PHE A 54 27.80 -39.26 -10.09
N GLY A 55 28.12 -38.21 -10.84
CA GLY A 55 29.47 -37.96 -11.33
C GLY A 55 29.60 -36.65 -12.08
N PHE A 56 30.85 -36.28 -12.41
CA PHE A 56 31.15 -35.02 -13.11
C PHE A 56 31.18 -35.21 -14.64
N LEU A 57 30.55 -34.27 -15.34
CA LEU A 57 30.64 -34.12 -16.80
C LEU A 57 31.81 -33.21 -17.20
N VAL A 58 32.01 -32.14 -16.43
CA VAL A 58 33.15 -31.23 -16.56
C VAL A 58 33.60 -30.87 -15.16
N GLN A 59 34.88 -31.11 -14.87
CA GLN A 59 35.51 -30.75 -13.60
C GLN A 59 36.94 -30.34 -13.88
N THR A 60 37.23 -29.05 -13.78
CA THR A 60 38.57 -28.52 -14.00
C THR A 60 38.95 -27.52 -12.90
N ASN A 61 40.11 -26.87 -13.02
CA ASN A 61 40.47 -25.75 -12.12
C ASN A 61 39.84 -24.41 -12.56
N LYS A 62 38.96 -24.46 -13.55
CA LYS A 62 38.20 -23.33 -14.07
C LYS A 62 36.79 -23.41 -13.54
N ASP A 63 36.06 -22.32 -13.72
CA ASP A 63 34.70 -22.21 -13.28
C ASP A 63 33.77 -22.55 -14.44
N GLU A 64 32.97 -23.60 -14.31
CA GLU A 64 32.03 -24.10 -15.29
C GLU A 64 30.58 -24.02 -14.80
N ARG A 65 29.72 -23.36 -15.58
CA ARG A 65 28.34 -23.07 -15.17
C ARG A 65 27.34 -23.16 -16.32
N ASN A 66 26.08 -23.25 -15.92
CA ASN A 66 24.90 -23.08 -16.76
C ASN A 66 24.85 -24.04 -17.96
N ALA A 67 25.15 -25.31 -17.72
CA ALA A 67 25.14 -26.31 -18.79
C ALA A 67 23.75 -26.48 -19.42
N ALA A 68 23.72 -26.88 -20.70
CA ALA A 68 22.52 -27.21 -21.45
C ALA A 68 22.88 -28.16 -22.61
N TYR A 69 21.96 -29.03 -22.99
CA TYR A 69 22.12 -29.85 -24.20
C TYR A 69 21.51 -29.15 -25.43
N ASP A 70 22.16 -29.31 -26.59
CA ASP A 70 21.48 -29.10 -27.87
C ASP A 70 20.69 -30.34 -28.29
N LYS A 71 19.93 -30.24 -29.39
CA LYS A 71 19.10 -31.36 -29.90
C LYS A 71 19.90 -32.63 -30.23
N ASP A 72 21.19 -32.49 -30.52
CA ASP A 72 22.07 -33.59 -30.91
C ASP A 72 22.76 -34.21 -29.66
N GLY A 73 22.48 -33.65 -28.48
CA GLY A 73 23.00 -34.11 -27.20
C GLY A 73 24.41 -33.61 -26.90
N ASN A 74 24.90 -32.60 -27.62
CA ASN A 74 26.15 -31.93 -27.28
C ASN A 74 25.95 -31.06 -26.04
N LEU A 75 26.95 -31.00 -25.16
CA LEU A 75 26.90 -30.18 -23.94
C LEU A 75 27.43 -28.78 -24.23
N ILE A 76 26.61 -27.76 -24.01
CA ILE A 76 27.00 -26.35 -24.08
C ILE A 76 27.03 -25.78 -22.67
N TYR A 77 28.11 -25.10 -22.29
CA TYR A 77 28.27 -24.51 -20.96
C TYR A 77 29.12 -23.25 -21.00
N ALA A 78 29.00 -22.43 -19.96
CA ALA A 78 29.84 -21.25 -19.78
C ALA A 78 31.08 -21.60 -18.95
N SER A 79 32.26 -21.14 -19.36
CA SER A 79 33.48 -21.31 -18.56
C SER A 79 34.44 -20.13 -18.66
N ASN A 80 35.13 -19.82 -17.56
CA ASN A 80 36.19 -18.81 -17.52
C ASN A 80 37.57 -19.34 -17.94
N GLU A 81 37.64 -20.48 -18.64
CA GLU A 81 38.89 -21.12 -19.07
C GLU A 81 39.88 -20.16 -19.75
N THR A 82 39.38 -19.19 -20.53
CA THR A 82 40.19 -18.16 -21.17
C THR A 82 40.17 -16.81 -20.45
N GLY A 83 39.91 -16.78 -19.14
CA GLY A 83 39.88 -15.57 -18.29
C GLY A 83 38.57 -14.78 -18.31
N ILE A 84 37.80 -14.86 -19.40
CA ILE A 84 36.44 -14.33 -19.52
C ILE A 84 35.49 -15.49 -19.80
N PHE A 85 34.35 -15.53 -19.10
CA PHE A 85 33.33 -16.55 -19.31
C PHE A 85 32.86 -16.59 -20.76
N ASN A 86 33.10 -17.70 -21.44
CA ASN A 86 32.62 -17.92 -22.80
C ASN A 86 31.87 -19.24 -22.88
N LEU A 87 31.09 -19.43 -23.94
CA LEU A 87 30.41 -20.67 -24.21
C LEU A 87 31.37 -21.67 -24.87
N TYR A 88 31.34 -22.89 -24.35
CA TYR A 88 32.06 -24.05 -24.85
C TYR A 88 31.08 -25.15 -25.20
N LYS A 89 31.42 -25.94 -26.21
CA LYS A 89 30.66 -27.09 -26.68
C LYS A 89 31.50 -28.35 -26.55
N ILE A 90 30.96 -29.38 -25.93
CA ILE A 90 31.51 -30.74 -25.95
C ILE A 90 30.60 -31.59 -26.83
N GLU A 91 31.17 -32.12 -27.92
CA GLU A 91 30.45 -32.98 -28.85
C GLU A 91 30.16 -34.37 -28.26
N LYS A 92 28.92 -34.84 -28.43
CA LYS A 92 28.51 -36.18 -27.97
C LYS A 92 29.26 -37.26 -28.75
N GLY A 93 29.85 -38.22 -28.04
CA GLY A 93 30.54 -39.39 -28.63
C GLY A 93 32.02 -39.17 -28.95
N THR A 94 32.42 -37.98 -29.42
CA THR A 94 33.84 -37.65 -29.67
C THR A 94 34.52 -37.01 -28.46
N ASN A 95 33.74 -36.44 -27.54
CA ASN A 95 34.22 -35.61 -26.41
C ASN A 95 35.10 -34.42 -26.86
N LYS A 96 34.99 -34.00 -28.12
CA LYS A 96 35.75 -32.86 -28.63
C LYS A 96 35.19 -31.57 -28.03
N LYS A 97 36.03 -30.85 -27.28
CA LYS A 97 35.72 -29.53 -26.72
C LYS A 97 36.09 -28.42 -27.69
N THR A 98 35.17 -27.50 -27.95
CA THR A 98 35.40 -26.31 -28.80
C THR A 98 34.81 -25.07 -28.14
N ARG A 99 35.55 -23.94 -28.15
CA ARG A 99 35.03 -22.65 -27.74
C ARG A 99 34.16 -22.06 -28.85
N ILE A 100 32.91 -21.72 -28.53
CA ILE A 100 31.92 -21.26 -29.51
C ILE A 100 31.50 -19.80 -29.34
N SER A 101 31.98 -19.11 -28.28
CA SER A 101 31.91 -17.65 -28.18
C SER A 101 33.25 -17.04 -27.78
N ASN A 102 33.47 -15.77 -28.12
CA ASN A 102 34.60 -14.99 -27.63
C ASN A 102 34.17 -13.51 -27.45
N VAL A 103 33.72 -13.16 -26.25
CA VAL A 103 33.13 -11.85 -25.92
C VAL A 103 33.82 -11.19 -24.73
N LEU A 104 33.65 -9.87 -24.57
CA LEU A 104 34.33 -9.08 -23.53
C LEU A 104 33.64 -9.11 -22.15
N GLY A 105 32.31 -9.09 -22.09
CA GLY A 105 31.55 -9.08 -20.83
C GLY A 105 31.09 -10.47 -20.37
N GLY A 106 31.52 -11.50 -21.07
CA GLY A 106 31.16 -12.88 -20.81
C GLY A 106 29.82 -13.32 -21.38
N ALA A 107 29.66 -14.63 -21.53
CA ALA A 107 28.47 -15.29 -22.07
C ALA A 107 28.01 -16.39 -21.10
N PHE A 108 26.74 -16.30 -20.66
CA PHE A 108 26.18 -17.12 -19.59
C PHE A 108 24.80 -17.65 -19.96
N MET A 109 24.34 -18.68 -19.23
CA MET A 109 22.95 -19.19 -19.32
C MET A 109 22.47 -19.44 -20.77
N PRO A 110 23.17 -20.27 -21.56
CA PRO A 110 22.77 -20.57 -22.93
C PRO A 110 21.42 -21.30 -22.97
N ALA A 111 20.59 -20.88 -23.93
CA ALA A 111 19.40 -21.58 -24.40
C ALA A 111 19.53 -21.82 -25.90
N ILE A 112 19.31 -23.06 -26.33
CA ILE A 112 19.60 -23.51 -27.70
C ILE A 112 18.29 -23.87 -28.40
N ASP A 113 18.11 -23.39 -29.63
CA ASP A 113 16.95 -23.75 -30.47
C ASP A 113 17.21 -25.01 -31.31
N ASN A 114 16.16 -25.54 -31.96
CA ASN A 114 16.27 -26.73 -32.81
C ASN A 114 17.15 -26.56 -34.06
N LYS A 115 17.56 -25.32 -34.39
CA LYS A 115 18.48 -25.01 -35.48
C LYS A 115 19.93 -24.85 -34.99
N GLY A 116 20.17 -24.99 -33.68
CA GLY A 116 21.47 -24.81 -33.05
C GLY A 116 21.85 -23.36 -32.80
N ASN A 117 20.93 -22.39 -32.95
CA ASN A 117 21.19 -21.02 -32.53
C ASN A 117 21.13 -20.93 -31.01
N ILE A 118 21.96 -20.06 -30.43
CA ILE A 118 22.06 -19.89 -28.98
C ILE A 118 21.61 -18.48 -28.62
N VAL A 119 20.72 -18.37 -27.63
CA VAL A 119 20.48 -17.13 -26.90
C VAL A 119 21.16 -17.22 -25.55
N TYR A 120 21.88 -16.18 -25.13
CA TYR A 120 22.64 -16.18 -23.89
C TYR A 120 22.59 -14.81 -23.21
N ALA A 121 22.85 -14.78 -21.90
CA ALA A 121 23.00 -13.55 -21.13
C ALA A 121 24.43 -13.03 -21.28
N GLY A 122 24.60 -11.81 -21.80
CA GLY A 122 25.89 -11.14 -21.94
C GLY A 122 25.92 -9.83 -21.17
N TYR A 123 27.05 -9.50 -20.56
CA TYR A 123 27.22 -8.26 -19.81
C TYR A 123 27.84 -7.14 -20.67
N ASN A 124 27.38 -5.91 -20.52
CA ASN A 124 28.00 -4.73 -21.10
C ASN A 124 27.87 -3.51 -20.16
N SER A 125 28.24 -2.31 -20.62
CA SER A 125 28.18 -1.08 -19.82
C SER A 125 26.78 -0.70 -19.30
N HIS A 126 25.72 -1.29 -19.86
CA HIS A 126 24.32 -1.09 -19.44
C HIS A 126 23.75 -2.32 -18.69
N GLY A 127 24.63 -3.20 -18.18
CA GLY A 127 24.27 -4.42 -17.46
C GLY A 127 24.06 -5.65 -18.36
N TYR A 128 23.40 -6.67 -17.83
CA TYR A 128 23.05 -7.89 -18.58
C TYR A 128 22.02 -7.63 -19.68
N LYS A 129 22.25 -8.18 -20.87
CA LYS A 129 21.34 -8.20 -22.02
C LYS A 129 21.26 -9.60 -22.62
N LEU A 130 20.21 -9.86 -23.41
CA LEU A 130 20.10 -11.07 -24.21
C LEU A 130 20.83 -10.89 -25.54
N TYR A 131 21.71 -11.83 -25.85
CA TYR A 131 22.44 -11.90 -27.11
C TYR A 131 22.06 -13.15 -27.87
N LYS A 132 22.16 -13.10 -29.20
CA LYS A 132 21.94 -14.25 -30.09
C LYS A 132 23.23 -14.57 -30.83
N LEU A 133 23.61 -15.84 -30.84
CA LEU A 133 24.74 -16.42 -31.56
C LEU A 133 24.20 -17.46 -32.54
N LYS A 134 24.38 -17.23 -33.85
CA LYS A 134 23.87 -18.16 -34.86
C LYS A 134 24.74 -19.41 -34.95
N SER A 135 24.13 -20.52 -35.37
CA SER A 135 24.83 -21.80 -35.53
C SER A 135 26.07 -21.71 -36.45
N ASP A 136 25.98 -20.96 -37.55
CA ASP A 136 27.08 -20.77 -38.50
C ASP A 136 28.21 -19.85 -38.00
N GLU A 137 27.93 -19.03 -36.98
CA GLU A 137 28.91 -18.11 -36.37
C GLU A 137 29.77 -18.80 -35.31
N GLN A 138 29.28 -19.89 -34.71
CA GLN A 138 29.99 -20.64 -33.68
C GLN A 138 31.36 -21.15 -34.16
N ASN A 139 31.43 -21.62 -35.41
CA ASN A 139 32.66 -22.13 -36.02
C ASN A 139 33.64 -21.04 -36.46
N LYS A 140 33.24 -19.76 -36.42
CA LYS A 140 34.09 -18.61 -36.80
C LYS A 140 34.91 -18.08 -35.61
N VAL A 141 34.75 -18.66 -34.42
CA VAL A 141 35.49 -18.25 -33.22
C VAL A 141 36.94 -18.68 -33.32
N ASP A 142 37.83 -17.68 -33.35
CA ASP A 142 39.28 -17.88 -33.32
C ASP A 142 39.73 -18.24 -31.90
N ASP A 143 40.06 -19.51 -31.67
CA ASP A 143 40.48 -20.01 -30.35
C ASP A 143 41.85 -19.47 -29.88
N SER A 144 42.67 -18.93 -30.81
CA SER A 144 43.96 -18.33 -30.45
C SER A 144 43.81 -17.01 -29.68
N LYS A 145 42.69 -16.31 -29.85
CA LYS A 145 42.41 -15.02 -29.21
C LYS A 145 41.88 -15.22 -27.80
N LYS A 146 42.78 -15.26 -26.82
CA LYS A 146 42.47 -15.43 -25.40
C LYS A 146 42.67 -14.11 -24.65
N TYR A 147 41.87 -13.89 -23.60
CA TYR A 147 42.11 -12.76 -22.71
C TYR A 147 43.46 -12.96 -22.01
N VAL A 148 44.32 -11.95 -22.07
CA VAL A 148 45.60 -11.96 -21.36
C VAL A 148 45.33 -11.43 -19.96
N TRP A 149 45.38 -12.33 -18.98
CA TRP A 149 45.21 -11.95 -17.58
C TRP A 149 46.39 -11.07 -17.15
N LEU A 150 46.09 -9.84 -16.74
CA LEU A 150 47.09 -8.96 -16.16
C LEU A 150 47.14 -9.24 -14.66
N ASN A 151 48.19 -9.94 -14.21
CA ASN A 151 48.51 -10.02 -12.78
C ASN A 151 48.71 -8.58 -12.28
N ASN A 152 47.77 -8.06 -11.46
CA ASN A 152 47.78 -6.72 -10.89
C ASN A 152 47.45 -5.59 -11.90
N PRO A 153 46.17 -5.41 -12.30
CA PRO A 153 45.77 -4.20 -13.03
C PRO A 153 46.15 -2.97 -12.19
N PRO A 154 46.55 -1.83 -12.80
CA PRO A 154 46.94 -0.62 -12.08
C PRO A 154 45.70 0.10 -11.53
N LEU A 155 44.93 -0.59 -10.70
CA LEU A 155 44.16 0.06 -9.66
C LEU A 155 45.23 0.33 -8.61
N GLN A 156 45.64 1.60 -8.49
CA GLN A 156 46.37 2.07 -7.31
C GLN A 156 45.72 1.38 -6.12
N LYS A 157 46.48 0.61 -5.32
CA LYS A 157 45.94 -0.18 -4.19
C LYS A 157 44.89 0.68 -3.49
N ASP A 158 43.61 0.39 -3.72
CA ASP A 158 42.55 0.98 -2.94
C ASP A 158 42.79 0.42 -1.55
N ILE A 159 43.44 1.23 -0.71
CA ILE A 159 43.50 0.97 0.71
C ILE A 159 42.03 1.07 1.14
N PRO A 160 41.39 -0.05 1.52
CA PRO A 160 39.99 0.00 1.91
C PRO A 160 39.85 1.05 3.00
N ASN A 161 38.94 2.01 2.83
CA ASN A 161 38.56 2.88 3.94
C ASN A 161 37.87 1.98 4.98
N GLY A 162 38.61 1.56 6.01
CA GLY A 162 38.03 0.69 7.01
C GLY A 162 39.02 -0.08 7.88
N ASP A 163 38.48 -0.51 9.00
CA ASP A 163 38.99 -1.36 10.06
C ASP A 163 39.32 -2.79 9.63
N ILE A 164 39.77 -3.01 8.40
CA ILE A 164 40.09 -4.34 7.89
C ILE A 164 41.17 -5.04 8.73
N ASN A 165 42.03 -4.25 9.39
CA ASN A 165 43.02 -4.73 10.37
C ASN A 165 42.40 -5.27 11.66
N ASN A 166 41.15 -4.94 11.98
CA ASN A 166 40.42 -5.50 13.13
C ASN A 166 39.96 -6.94 12.88
N PHE A 167 40.02 -7.42 11.63
CA PHE A 167 39.63 -8.77 11.26
C PHE A 167 40.86 -9.67 11.12
N ASP A 168 40.75 -10.91 11.60
CA ASP A 168 41.75 -11.94 11.31
C ASP A 168 41.60 -12.41 9.86
N LEU A 169 42.25 -11.68 8.96
CA LEU A 169 42.25 -11.96 7.52
C LEU A 169 42.77 -13.35 7.20
N LYS A 170 43.74 -13.85 7.97
CA LYS A 170 44.31 -15.19 7.75
C LYS A 170 43.26 -16.25 8.07
N ARG A 171 42.49 -16.09 9.15
CA ARG A 171 41.36 -16.97 9.45
C ARG A 171 40.28 -16.90 8.39
N LEU A 172 39.90 -15.70 7.92
CA LEU A 172 38.86 -15.53 6.89
C LEU A 172 39.27 -16.13 5.54
N GLN A 173 40.51 -15.92 5.10
CA GLN A 173 41.03 -16.45 3.84
C GLN A 173 41.18 -17.98 3.83
N ASN A 174 41.39 -18.58 5.01
CA ASN A 174 41.57 -20.02 5.17
C ASN A 174 40.38 -20.67 5.88
N TYR A 175 39.23 -20.00 5.93
CA TYR A 175 38.03 -20.55 6.54
C TYR A 175 37.52 -21.72 5.69
N ASP A 176 37.26 -22.87 6.34
CA ASP A 176 36.77 -24.05 5.64
C ASP A 176 35.25 -24.15 5.75
N ASP A 177 34.55 -23.63 4.73
CA ASP A 177 33.08 -23.69 4.63
C ASP A 177 32.52 -25.12 4.57
N SER A 178 33.36 -26.15 4.37
CA SER A 178 32.93 -27.56 4.38
C SER A 178 32.88 -28.17 5.78
N ASN A 179 33.53 -27.54 6.78
CA ASN A 179 33.45 -28.00 8.16
C ASN A 179 32.22 -27.40 8.85
N ILE A 180 31.18 -28.21 8.99
CA ILE A 180 29.93 -27.84 9.65
C ILE A 180 29.85 -28.28 11.13
N GLU A 181 30.96 -28.75 11.72
CA GLU A 181 30.99 -29.12 13.14
C GLU A 181 30.61 -27.91 14.02
N GLY A 182 29.67 -28.13 14.94
CA GLY A 182 29.17 -27.09 15.85
C GLY A 182 28.00 -26.27 15.31
N TYR A 183 27.56 -26.50 14.07
CA TYR A 183 26.30 -25.95 13.56
C TYR A 183 25.17 -26.96 13.80
N GLU A 184 24.22 -26.61 14.68
CA GLU A 184 23.02 -27.42 14.88
C GLU A 184 21.95 -27.07 13.83
N SER A 185 21.31 -28.11 13.27
CA SER A 185 20.19 -27.92 12.35
C SER A 185 18.94 -27.57 13.15
N GLU A 186 18.42 -26.37 12.93
CA GLU A 186 17.15 -25.93 13.52
C GLU A 186 16.08 -25.71 12.45
N PRO A 187 14.80 -25.99 12.75
CA PRO A 187 13.70 -25.61 11.87
C PRO A 187 13.67 -24.11 11.65
N TYR A 188 13.48 -23.67 10.41
CA TYR A 188 13.27 -22.25 10.12
C TYR A 188 12.07 -21.71 10.91
N THR A 189 12.31 -20.69 11.74
CA THR A 189 11.28 -19.97 12.47
C THR A 189 10.90 -18.67 11.74
N GLY A 190 9.77 -18.07 12.11
CA GLY A 190 9.39 -16.75 11.59
C GLY A 190 10.39 -15.70 12.08
N PHE A 191 11.09 -15.06 11.14
CA PHE A 191 11.98 -13.96 11.44
C PHE A 191 11.20 -12.64 11.29
N PHE A 192 11.11 -11.86 12.38
CA PHE A 192 10.45 -10.55 12.39
C PHE A 192 11.48 -9.43 12.20
N SER A 193 11.08 -8.38 11.47
CA SER A 193 11.81 -7.13 11.51
C SER A 193 11.80 -6.58 12.94
N ARG A 194 12.89 -5.91 13.33
CA ARG A 194 12.88 -5.13 14.58
C ARG A 194 11.72 -4.12 14.54
N MET A 195 11.15 -3.84 15.71
CA MET A 195 10.13 -2.81 15.85
C MET A 195 10.74 -1.46 15.47
N SER A 196 10.15 -0.81 14.47
CA SER A 196 10.56 0.52 14.01
C SER A 196 9.68 1.58 14.65
N PHE A 197 10.29 2.70 15.05
CA PHE A 197 9.63 3.84 15.66
C PHE A 197 9.89 5.08 14.82
N PHE A 198 8.83 5.73 14.31
CA PHE A 198 8.95 6.93 13.48
C PHE A 198 8.24 8.10 14.18
N PRO A 199 8.99 9.02 14.83
CA PRO A 199 8.38 10.18 15.45
C PRO A 199 7.82 11.13 14.39
N PHE A 200 6.71 11.79 14.71
CA PHE A 200 6.13 12.84 13.88
C PHE A 200 5.53 13.96 14.73
N ILE A 201 5.31 15.12 14.10
CA ILE A 201 4.58 16.24 14.69
C ILE A 201 3.46 16.59 13.72
N ARG A 202 2.23 16.68 14.23
CA ARG A 202 1.05 17.12 13.49
C ARG A 202 0.60 18.49 13.99
N TYR A 203 0.01 19.28 13.10
CA TYR A 203 -0.68 20.53 13.43
C TYR A 203 -2.17 20.39 13.14
N ASP A 204 -2.99 20.28 14.18
CA ASP A 204 -4.42 20.04 14.12
C ASP A 204 -5.21 21.35 14.23
N ASN A 205 -5.69 21.87 13.11
CA ASN A 205 -6.50 23.09 13.07
C ASN A 205 -8.02 22.84 13.01
N TYR A 206 -8.46 21.60 13.24
CA TYR A 206 -9.88 21.23 13.16
C TYR A 206 -10.68 21.69 14.38
N ASN A 207 -10.02 21.92 15.51
CA ASN A 207 -10.65 22.36 16.74
C ASN A 207 -10.44 23.86 16.94
N LEU A 208 -11.54 24.62 16.84
CA LEU A 208 -11.51 26.08 16.94
C LEU A 208 -11.23 26.58 18.37
N SER A 209 -11.44 25.74 19.38
CA SER A 209 -11.14 26.08 20.79
C SER A 209 -9.66 25.94 21.14
N ASN A 210 -8.85 25.28 20.30
CA ASN A 210 -7.42 25.13 20.54
C ASN A 210 -6.66 26.44 20.26
N ASN A 211 -5.81 26.88 21.19
CA ASN A 211 -4.85 27.97 20.92
C ASN A 211 -3.56 27.41 20.29
N GLY A 212 -2.67 28.29 19.81
CA GLY A 212 -1.54 27.94 18.93
C GLY A 212 -0.76 26.66 19.30
N LEU A 213 -0.36 26.49 20.55
CA LEU A 213 0.39 25.29 20.99
C LEU A 213 -0.50 24.06 21.19
N ASP A 214 -1.79 24.21 21.48
CA ASP A 214 -2.73 23.09 21.61
C ASP A 214 -2.95 22.39 20.26
N LYS A 215 -2.72 23.09 19.15
CA LYS A 215 -2.78 22.53 17.80
C LYS A 215 -1.58 21.64 17.47
N ILE A 216 -0.48 21.74 18.21
CA ILE A 216 0.70 20.88 18.02
C ILE A 216 0.47 19.54 18.70
N LYS A 217 0.50 18.46 17.92
CA LYS A 217 0.27 17.09 18.37
C LYS A 217 1.46 16.19 17.99
N PRO A 218 2.47 16.03 18.86
CA PRO A 218 3.52 15.05 18.66
C PRO A 218 2.97 13.62 18.71
N GLY A 219 3.61 12.71 17.98
CA GLY A 219 3.24 11.32 17.94
C GLY A 219 4.35 10.40 17.43
N VAL A 220 4.06 9.11 17.41
CA VAL A 220 4.96 8.06 16.93
C VAL A 220 4.18 7.03 16.12
N TYR A 221 4.73 6.63 14.97
CA TYR A 221 4.32 5.43 14.26
C TYR A 221 5.17 4.24 14.69
N LEU A 222 4.54 3.09 14.84
CA LEU A 222 5.15 1.80 15.16
C LEU A 222 4.95 0.86 13.97
N TYR A 223 5.98 0.10 13.62
CA TYR A 223 5.86 -0.89 12.55
C TYR A 223 6.77 -2.11 12.79
N SER A 224 6.22 -3.30 12.59
CA SER A 224 6.97 -4.56 12.52
C SER A 224 6.24 -5.54 11.60
N SER A 225 6.99 -6.31 10.82
CA SER A 225 6.44 -7.37 9.96
C SER A 225 7.42 -8.53 9.89
N ASP A 226 6.93 -9.75 9.69
CA ASP A 226 7.82 -10.86 9.35
C ASP A 226 8.34 -10.71 7.93
N TYR A 227 9.54 -11.21 7.65
CA TYR A 227 10.20 -10.98 6.34
C TYR A 227 9.47 -11.63 5.15
N LEU A 228 8.53 -12.54 5.40
CA LEU A 228 7.65 -13.12 4.39
C LEU A 228 6.30 -12.40 4.30
N ASN A 229 6.09 -11.33 5.07
CA ASN A 229 4.88 -10.52 5.15
C ASN A 229 3.60 -11.35 5.40
N ARG A 230 3.73 -12.41 6.18
CA ARG A 230 2.66 -13.25 6.74
C ARG A 230 1.97 -12.58 7.92
N TYR A 231 2.69 -11.74 8.67
CA TYR A 231 2.20 -11.01 9.83
C TYR A 231 2.71 -9.57 9.75
N SER A 232 1.82 -8.60 9.96
CA SER A 232 2.19 -7.19 10.01
C SER A 232 1.47 -6.51 11.17
N LEU A 233 2.21 -5.71 11.92
CA LEU A 233 1.72 -4.85 12.98
C LEU A 233 2.10 -3.40 12.65
N PHE A 234 1.11 -2.53 12.61
CA PHE A 234 1.29 -1.10 12.46
C PHE A 234 0.49 -0.37 13.54
N GLY A 235 1.03 0.72 14.07
CA GLY A 235 0.29 1.53 15.03
C GLY A 235 0.70 2.99 14.96
N SER A 236 -0.17 3.86 15.47
CA SER A 236 0.10 5.29 15.60
C SER A 236 -0.46 5.80 16.92
N PHE A 237 0.34 6.60 17.64
CA PHE A 237 -0.07 7.24 18.88
C PHE A 237 0.32 8.70 18.83
N ALA A 238 -0.62 9.60 19.10
CA ALA A 238 -0.36 11.03 19.17
C ALA A 238 -1.23 11.70 20.23
N ILE A 239 -0.68 12.71 20.90
CA ILE A 239 -1.36 13.43 21.97
C ILE A 239 -0.92 14.90 22.00
N ASN A 240 -1.84 15.82 22.28
CA ASN A 240 -1.53 17.24 22.42
C ASN A 240 -1.61 17.71 23.88
N ARG A 241 -1.36 19.00 24.12
CA ARG A 241 -1.39 19.61 25.46
C ARG A 241 -2.76 19.53 26.15
N ARG A 242 -3.86 19.45 25.38
CA ARG A 242 -5.23 19.29 25.90
C ARG A 242 -5.62 17.83 26.17
N MET A 243 -4.68 16.90 26.04
CA MET A 243 -4.91 15.45 26.15
C MET A 243 -5.89 14.92 25.09
N GLU A 244 -6.00 15.61 23.96
CA GLU A 244 -6.66 15.07 22.76
C GLU A 244 -5.74 14.00 22.16
N ARG A 245 -6.23 12.77 22.11
CA ARG A 245 -5.47 11.61 21.65
C ARG A 245 -5.93 11.14 20.28
N ASP A 246 -4.98 10.60 19.53
CA ASP A 246 -5.23 9.78 18.34
C ASP A 246 -4.44 8.48 18.49
N VAL A 247 -5.16 7.37 18.62
CA VAL A 247 -4.58 6.03 18.72
C VAL A 247 -5.15 5.16 17.61
N TYR A 248 -4.26 4.47 16.90
CA TYR A 248 -4.60 3.43 15.94
C TYR A 248 -3.66 2.25 16.14
N ILE A 249 -4.21 1.03 16.11
CA ILE A 249 -3.45 -0.21 16.10
C ILE A 249 -4.08 -1.10 15.03
N GLY A 250 -3.26 -1.58 14.10
CA GLY A 250 -3.65 -2.48 13.02
C GLY A 250 -2.78 -3.73 13.01
N PHE A 251 -3.41 -4.90 12.96
CA PHE A 251 -2.76 -6.19 12.79
C PHE A 251 -3.30 -6.90 11.56
N GLU A 252 -2.40 -7.39 10.71
CA GLU A 252 -2.75 -8.09 9.48
C GLU A 252 -2.12 -9.49 9.47
N TYR A 253 -2.93 -10.49 9.15
CA TYR A 253 -2.51 -11.88 8.99
C TYR A 253 -2.78 -12.35 7.56
N ARG A 254 -1.72 -12.78 6.87
CA ARG A 254 -1.73 -13.18 5.44
C ARG A 254 -1.30 -14.63 5.22
N ASN A 255 -1.20 -15.42 6.28
CA ASN A 255 -0.69 -16.80 6.20
C ASN A 255 -1.83 -17.83 6.04
N LYS A 256 -1.46 -19.11 5.90
CA LYS A 256 -2.41 -20.20 5.71
C LYS A 256 -3.36 -20.30 6.92
N LEU A 257 -4.66 -20.28 6.66
CA LEU A 257 -5.66 -20.70 7.65
C LEU A 257 -5.97 -22.19 7.47
N PRO A 258 -5.97 -22.98 8.55
CA PRO A 258 -6.42 -24.37 8.51
C PRO A 258 -7.81 -24.48 7.85
N LEU A 259 -8.06 -25.59 7.15
CA LEU A 259 -9.29 -25.89 6.41
C LEU A 259 -9.56 -25.02 5.17
N LEU A 260 -9.35 -23.70 5.24
CA LEU A 260 -9.62 -22.78 4.12
C LEU A 260 -8.60 -22.88 2.99
N TYR A 261 -7.32 -23.05 3.34
CA TYR A 261 -6.24 -23.03 2.34
C TYR A 261 -6.35 -24.18 1.33
N GLY A 262 -6.80 -25.36 1.77
CA GLY A 262 -7.03 -26.53 0.91
C GLY A 262 -8.20 -26.34 -0.07
N LEU A 263 -9.14 -25.45 0.26
CA LEU A 263 -10.27 -25.07 -0.59
C LEU A 263 -9.92 -23.92 -1.56
N GLY A 264 -8.66 -23.47 -1.60
CA GLY A 264 -8.23 -22.33 -2.41
C GLY A 264 -8.58 -20.97 -1.79
N ILE A 265 -9.19 -20.94 -0.60
CA ILE A 265 -9.56 -19.71 0.11
C ILE A 265 -8.37 -19.25 0.93
N LYS A 266 -7.80 -18.11 0.54
CA LYS A 266 -6.58 -17.52 1.10
C LYS A 266 -6.89 -16.08 1.53
N PRO A 267 -7.55 -15.90 2.69
CA PRO A 267 -7.96 -14.58 3.12
C PRO A 267 -6.83 -13.85 3.84
N GLU A 268 -6.89 -12.54 3.75
CA GLU A 268 -6.17 -11.63 4.63
C GLU A 268 -7.12 -11.26 5.78
N LEU A 269 -6.70 -11.55 7.01
CA LEU A 269 -7.43 -11.15 8.21
C LEU A 269 -6.84 -9.84 8.72
N ILE A 270 -7.71 -8.90 9.05
CA ILE A 270 -7.34 -7.56 9.50
C ILE A 270 -8.07 -7.31 10.82
N PHE A 271 -7.33 -6.81 11.81
CA PHE A 271 -7.86 -6.35 13.08
C PHE A 271 -7.40 -4.91 13.30
N GLU A 272 -8.34 -3.99 13.52
CA GLU A 272 -8.04 -2.57 13.72
C GLU A 272 -8.72 -2.05 15.00
N LEU A 273 -8.03 -1.16 15.70
CA LEU A 273 -8.54 -0.48 16.88
C LEU A 273 -8.27 1.01 16.76
N TYR A 274 -9.29 1.82 17.01
CA TYR A 274 -9.22 3.27 16.99
C TYR A 274 -9.63 3.83 18.35
N SER A 275 -8.87 4.82 18.84
CA SER A 275 -9.31 5.64 19.96
C SER A 275 -8.91 7.10 19.73
N VAL A 276 -9.93 7.95 19.53
CA VAL A 276 -9.75 9.36 19.20
C VAL A 276 -10.50 10.21 20.22
N SER A 277 -9.91 11.32 20.67
CA SER A 277 -10.62 12.29 21.51
C SER A 277 -10.44 13.74 21.04
N ARG A 278 -11.49 14.56 21.18
CA ARG A 278 -11.48 15.99 20.89
C ARG A 278 -12.18 16.75 22.01
N LYS A 279 -11.65 17.91 22.40
CA LYS A 279 -12.20 18.73 23.50
C LYS A 279 -12.77 20.05 22.97
N ALA A 280 -14.01 20.38 23.27
CA ALA A 280 -14.56 21.70 22.99
C ALA A 280 -14.75 22.46 24.30
N ASP A 281 -14.42 23.76 24.31
CA ASP A 281 -14.80 24.63 25.42
C ASP A 281 -16.29 24.95 25.34
N VAL A 282 -16.99 24.89 26.47
CA VAL A 282 -18.41 25.22 26.57
C VAL A 282 -18.66 26.07 27.80
N ASP A 283 -19.57 27.02 27.67
CA ASP A 283 -20.04 27.84 28.78
C ASP A 283 -21.39 27.32 29.28
N LEU A 284 -21.47 27.07 30.59
CA LEU A 284 -22.71 26.69 31.26
C LEU A 284 -23.36 27.92 31.87
N TYR A 285 -24.62 28.16 31.52
CA TYR A 285 -25.38 29.33 31.94
C TYR A 285 -26.33 28.96 33.09
N PHE A 286 -26.23 29.66 34.23
CA PHE A 286 -27.05 29.42 35.42
C PHE A 286 -27.82 30.68 35.82
N GLY A 287 -29.00 30.51 36.43
CA GLY A 287 -29.81 31.62 36.95
C GLY A 287 -30.36 32.51 35.85
N GLN A 288 -31.10 31.93 34.90
CA GLN A 288 -31.73 32.69 33.83
C GLN A 288 -32.80 33.63 34.39
N TYR A 289 -32.74 34.92 34.05
CA TYR A 289 -33.76 35.91 34.36
C TYR A 289 -34.00 36.85 33.18
N GLU A 290 -35.14 37.52 33.16
CA GLU A 290 -35.47 38.53 32.16
C GLU A 290 -35.27 39.91 32.78
N ASP A 291 -34.48 40.78 32.12
CA ASP A 291 -34.25 42.14 32.60
C ASP A 291 -35.47 43.04 32.35
N SER A 292 -35.46 44.26 32.91
CA SER A 292 -36.55 45.22 32.78
C SER A 292 -36.82 45.70 31.34
N LEU A 293 -35.98 45.32 30.37
CA LEU A 293 -36.10 45.63 28.94
C LEU A 293 -36.52 44.40 28.11
N GLY A 294 -36.75 43.24 28.74
CA GLY A 294 -37.15 42.01 28.10
C GLY A 294 -36.00 41.16 27.55
N HIS A 295 -34.75 41.44 27.95
CA HIS A 295 -33.61 40.62 27.53
C HIS A 295 -33.36 39.48 28.51
N ILE A 296 -33.06 38.30 27.97
CA ILE A 296 -32.65 37.14 28.76
C ILE A 296 -31.20 37.34 29.23
N GLN A 297 -31.00 37.27 30.54
CA GLN A 297 -29.72 37.36 31.23
C GLN A 297 -29.49 36.11 32.09
N TYR A 298 -28.25 35.89 32.50
CA TYR A 298 -27.86 34.76 33.35
C TYR A 298 -27.02 35.26 34.52
N ASP A 299 -27.33 34.80 35.73
CA ASP A 299 -26.61 35.17 36.95
C ASP A 299 -25.14 34.70 36.93
N TYR A 300 -24.87 33.53 36.33
CA TYR A 300 -23.52 32.96 36.26
C TYR A 300 -23.27 32.28 34.92
N ILE A 301 -22.06 32.48 34.40
CA ILE A 301 -21.51 31.76 33.26
C ILE A 301 -20.29 30.99 33.77
N VAL A 302 -20.38 29.66 33.79
CA VAL A 302 -19.32 28.78 34.29
C VAL A 302 -18.66 28.07 33.10
N PRO A 303 -17.39 28.36 32.79
CA PRO A 303 -16.68 27.68 31.72
C PRO A 303 -16.33 26.24 32.12
N THR A 304 -16.49 25.31 31.19
CA THR A 304 -16.02 23.91 31.29
C THR A 304 -15.64 23.39 29.91
N ASP A 305 -15.28 22.11 29.80
CA ASP A 305 -14.99 21.44 28.54
C ASP A 305 -15.91 20.24 28.29
N VAL A 306 -16.15 19.91 27.03
CA VAL A 306 -16.76 18.64 26.61
C VAL A 306 -15.73 17.85 25.81
N THR A 307 -15.39 16.65 26.30
CA THR A 307 -14.51 15.73 25.58
C THR A 307 -15.34 14.71 24.79
N TYR A 308 -15.33 14.81 23.48
CA TYR A 308 -15.85 13.80 22.56
C TYR A 308 -14.83 12.67 22.41
N ASN A 309 -15.21 11.43 22.68
CA ASN A 309 -14.39 10.24 22.54
C ASN A 309 -15.05 9.30 21.52
N LEU A 310 -14.23 8.83 20.57
CA LEU A 310 -14.56 7.74 19.66
C LEU A 310 -13.71 6.54 20.04
N PHE A 311 -14.35 5.39 20.18
CA PHE A 311 -13.69 4.09 20.26
C PHE A 311 -14.31 3.18 19.21
N GLU A 312 -13.46 2.50 18.44
CA GLU A 312 -13.93 1.62 17.36
C GLU A 312 -13.01 0.40 17.22
N VAL A 313 -13.60 -0.76 16.96
CA VAL A 313 -12.90 -2.02 16.72
C VAL A 313 -13.43 -2.66 15.45
N ASP A 314 -12.51 -3.00 14.54
CA ASP A 314 -12.83 -3.61 13.27
C ASP A 314 -12.17 -4.99 13.15
N MET A 315 -12.92 -5.93 12.60
CA MET A 315 -12.42 -7.21 12.15
C MET A 315 -12.80 -7.42 10.69
N ALA A 316 -11.84 -7.60 9.79
CA ALA A 316 -12.12 -7.82 8.38
C ALA A 316 -11.48 -9.10 7.82
N PHE A 317 -12.21 -9.72 6.90
CA PHE A 317 -11.80 -10.84 6.08
C PHE A 317 -11.80 -10.38 4.62
N LYS A 318 -10.62 -10.34 4.00
CA LYS A 318 -10.45 -9.89 2.62
C LYS A 318 -9.95 -11.03 1.75
N HIS A 319 -10.58 -11.24 0.60
CA HIS A 319 -10.22 -12.31 -0.32
C HIS A 319 -10.34 -11.88 -1.79
N LYS A 320 -9.40 -12.36 -2.62
CA LYS A 320 -9.43 -12.16 -4.07
C LYS A 320 -10.37 -13.16 -4.72
N ILE A 321 -11.20 -12.70 -5.65
CA ILE A 321 -12.14 -13.57 -6.39
C ILE A 321 -12.01 -13.35 -7.89
N PHE A 322 -12.26 -14.37 -8.70
CA PHE A 322 -12.28 -14.38 -10.17
C PHE A 322 -10.98 -13.96 -10.90
N ALA A 323 -10.40 -12.80 -10.60
CA ALA A 323 -9.20 -12.25 -11.21
C ALA A 323 -8.45 -11.32 -10.23
N LYS A 324 -7.19 -10.99 -10.53
CA LYS A 324 -6.30 -10.18 -9.69
C LYS A 324 -6.89 -8.83 -9.26
N GLY A 325 -7.77 -8.26 -10.09
CA GLY A 325 -8.41 -6.97 -9.86
C GLY A 325 -9.67 -7.00 -8.99
N ASN A 326 -10.22 -8.17 -8.64
CA ASN A 326 -11.43 -8.24 -7.83
C ASN A 326 -11.16 -8.73 -6.41
N ASN A 327 -11.65 -7.99 -5.44
CA ASN A 327 -11.59 -8.35 -4.03
C ASN A 327 -12.99 -8.26 -3.42
N VAL A 328 -13.26 -9.16 -2.49
CA VAL A 328 -14.36 -9.04 -1.55
C VAL A 328 -13.80 -8.88 -0.15
N GLU A 329 -14.50 -8.09 0.66
CA GLU A 329 -14.21 -7.88 2.07
C GLU A 329 -15.49 -8.02 2.87
N PHE A 330 -15.42 -8.78 3.96
CA PHE A 330 -16.44 -8.82 5.00
C PHE A 330 -15.84 -8.22 6.26
N ARG A 331 -16.49 -7.20 6.83
CA ARG A 331 -15.99 -6.46 7.98
C ARG A 331 -17.08 -6.37 9.05
N PHE A 332 -16.67 -6.58 10.30
CA PHE A 332 -17.48 -6.36 11.49
C PHE A 332 -16.88 -5.16 12.23
N ILE A 333 -17.73 -4.19 12.56
CA ILE A 333 -17.31 -2.94 13.21
C ILE A 333 -18.16 -2.76 14.46
N TYR A 334 -17.52 -2.46 15.58
CA TYR A 334 -18.17 -1.95 16.79
C TYR A 334 -17.68 -0.53 17.06
N SER A 335 -18.60 0.42 17.23
CA SER A 335 -18.27 1.83 17.47
C SER A 335 -19.02 2.36 18.68
N GLU A 336 -18.35 3.18 19.50
CA GLU A 336 -18.91 3.84 20.67
C GLU A 336 -18.48 5.31 20.70
N TYR A 337 -19.46 6.22 20.77
CA TYR A 337 -19.22 7.66 20.90
C TYR A 337 -19.71 8.20 22.25
N VAL A 338 -18.81 8.87 22.96
CA VAL A 338 -19.02 9.38 24.32
C VAL A 338 -18.70 10.86 24.39
N ALA A 339 -19.63 11.67 24.88
CA ALA A 339 -19.38 13.05 25.31
C ALA A 339 -19.15 13.07 26.82
N ALA A 340 -18.02 13.61 27.27
CA ALA A 340 -17.72 13.74 28.70
C ALA A 340 -17.65 15.21 29.10
N LEU A 341 -18.57 15.66 29.95
CA LEU A 341 -18.59 17.00 30.50
C LEU A 341 -17.52 17.11 31.60
N GLY A 342 -16.60 18.05 31.45
CA GLY A 342 -15.55 18.37 32.40
C GLY A 342 -16.13 18.80 33.74
N SER A 343 -15.39 18.53 34.82
CA SER A 343 -15.81 18.93 36.16
C SER A 343 -15.81 20.46 36.28
N PHE A 344 -16.83 21.03 36.93
CA PHE A 344 -16.93 22.48 37.14
C PHE A 344 -17.47 22.78 38.54
N ASN A 345 -17.20 23.98 39.04
CA ASN A 345 -17.73 24.42 40.34
C ASN A 345 -19.14 24.99 40.15
N ILE A 346 -20.10 24.45 40.90
CA ILE A 346 -21.48 24.94 40.91
C ILE A 346 -21.50 26.30 41.63
N PRO A 347 -22.08 27.36 41.03
CA PRO A 347 -22.19 28.67 41.67
C PRO A 347 -22.92 28.63 43.03
N ASN A 348 -22.72 29.66 43.86
CA ASN A 348 -23.38 29.82 45.17
C ASN A 348 -23.15 28.67 46.17
N GLY A 349 -21.97 28.07 46.16
CA GLY A 349 -21.57 27.07 47.15
C GLY A 349 -22.12 25.67 46.91
N GLY A 350 -22.58 25.38 45.69
CA GLY A 350 -23.08 24.05 45.30
C GLY A 350 -22.01 22.94 45.20
N GLY A 351 -20.73 23.26 45.39
CA GLY A 351 -19.63 22.31 45.37
C GLY A 351 -19.10 21.99 43.97
N LEU A 352 -18.27 20.95 43.86
CA LEU A 352 -17.70 20.49 42.59
C LEU A 352 -18.68 19.52 41.92
N TYR A 353 -19.12 19.84 40.71
CA TYR A 353 -19.76 18.87 39.83
C TYR A 353 -18.68 17.98 39.20
N PRO A 354 -18.69 16.66 39.41
CA PRO A 354 -17.67 15.76 38.87
C PRO A 354 -17.83 15.59 37.35
N THR A 355 -16.79 15.09 36.70
CA THR A 355 -16.89 14.72 35.28
C THR A 355 -17.96 13.66 35.07
N THR A 356 -18.91 13.93 34.17
CA THR A 356 -19.96 12.98 33.77
C THR A 356 -19.77 12.55 32.33
N LYS A 357 -20.05 11.28 32.05
CA LYS A 357 -19.96 10.71 30.71
C LYS A 357 -21.36 10.42 30.21
N ASP A 358 -21.63 10.85 28.99
CA ASP A 358 -22.81 10.53 28.22
C ASP A 358 -22.39 9.74 26.97
N THR A 359 -22.81 8.48 26.90
CA THR A 359 -22.60 7.68 25.70
C THR A 359 -23.79 7.89 24.78
N TYR A 360 -23.66 8.70 23.76
CA TYR A 360 -24.80 9.07 22.90
C TYR A 360 -24.95 8.15 21.68
N PHE A 361 -23.96 7.32 21.36
CA PHE A 361 -24.01 6.37 20.25
C PHE A 361 -23.28 5.06 20.56
N LYS A 362 -23.90 3.94 20.23
CA LYS A 362 -23.30 2.59 20.18
C LYS A 362 -23.79 1.92 18.90
N GLY A 363 -22.89 1.34 18.11
CA GLY A 363 -23.25 0.76 16.83
C GLY A 363 -22.51 -0.54 16.52
N TRP A 364 -23.22 -1.48 15.91
CA TRP A 364 -22.65 -2.66 15.27
C TRP A 364 -22.92 -2.59 13.78
N ASN A 365 -21.87 -2.74 12.96
CA ASN A 365 -21.99 -2.76 11.50
C ASN A 365 -21.41 -4.06 10.92
N MET A 366 -22.24 -4.76 10.15
CA MET A 366 -21.81 -5.84 9.27
C MET A 366 -21.70 -5.32 7.84
N GLN A 367 -20.47 -5.23 7.34
CA GLN A 367 -20.16 -4.62 6.06
C GLN A 367 -19.68 -5.68 5.06
N PHE A 368 -20.27 -5.66 3.87
CA PHE A 368 -19.76 -6.33 2.68
C PHE A 368 -19.25 -5.28 1.69
N THR A 369 -18.02 -5.45 1.21
CA THR A 369 -17.45 -4.60 0.17
C THR A 369 -16.93 -5.44 -0.99
N TYR A 370 -17.32 -5.09 -2.20
CA TYR A 370 -16.73 -5.58 -3.44
C TYR A 370 -15.90 -4.47 -4.10
N TRP A 371 -14.68 -4.81 -4.50
CA TRP A 371 -13.77 -3.94 -5.24
C TRP A 371 -13.42 -4.56 -6.59
N HIS A 372 -13.51 -3.78 -7.65
CA HIS A 372 -12.91 -4.08 -8.94
C HIS A 372 -11.92 -2.97 -9.30
N LYS A 373 -10.66 -3.32 -9.59
CA LYS A 373 -9.62 -2.38 -10.03
C LYS A 373 -8.89 -2.92 -11.25
N SER A 374 -8.99 -2.18 -12.34
CA SER A 374 -8.34 -2.47 -13.62
C SER A 374 -7.76 -1.19 -14.18
N LEU A 375 -6.56 -0.83 -13.73
CA LEU A 375 -5.82 0.34 -14.22
C LEU A 375 -4.67 -0.11 -15.12
N MET A 376 -4.48 0.59 -16.24
CA MET A 376 -3.36 0.37 -17.15
C MET A 376 -2.07 0.91 -16.50
N PRO A 377 -1.02 0.09 -16.33
CA PRO A 377 0.24 0.56 -15.79
C PRO A 377 1.01 1.36 -16.86
N TYR A 378 1.32 2.62 -16.56
CA TYR A 378 2.19 3.45 -17.41
C TYR A 378 2.75 4.65 -16.61
N ILE A 379 3.67 5.40 -17.21
CA ILE A 379 4.46 6.43 -16.52
C ILE A 379 3.64 7.55 -15.85
N ASP A 380 2.45 7.88 -16.38
CA ASP A 380 1.57 8.92 -15.82
C ASP A 380 0.35 8.34 -15.08
N SER A 381 0.30 7.03 -14.83
CA SER A 381 -0.87 6.37 -14.21
C SER A 381 -1.22 6.90 -12.82
N ASP A 382 -0.26 7.52 -12.12
CA ASP A 382 -0.39 8.12 -10.79
C ASP A 382 -1.15 9.47 -10.83
N ILE A 383 -0.84 10.31 -11.82
CA ILE A 383 -1.40 11.66 -11.96
C ILE A 383 -2.60 11.70 -12.94
N ASN A 384 -2.63 10.77 -13.88
CA ASN A 384 -3.57 10.71 -14.99
C ASN A 384 -3.93 9.25 -15.30
N PRO A 385 -4.72 8.56 -14.46
CA PRO A 385 -5.00 7.14 -14.66
C PRO A 385 -5.73 6.83 -15.98
N ILE A 386 -5.66 5.56 -16.40
CA ILE A 386 -6.45 4.97 -17.50
C ILE A 386 -6.98 3.62 -17.00
N GLY A 387 -8.26 3.35 -17.20
CA GLY A 387 -8.93 2.13 -16.74
C GLY A 387 -10.14 2.41 -15.84
N ARG A 388 -10.42 1.49 -14.92
CA ARG A 388 -11.64 1.47 -14.12
C ARG A 388 -11.38 1.11 -12.67
N GLU A 389 -12.14 1.74 -11.78
CA GLU A 389 -12.29 1.34 -10.38
C GLU A 389 -13.78 1.32 -10.02
N VAL A 390 -14.25 0.24 -9.40
CA VAL A 390 -15.63 0.11 -8.90
C VAL A 390 -15.57 -0.40 -7.48
N LYS A 391 -16.19 0.31 -6.55
CA LYS A 391 -16.45 -0.12 -5.18
C LYS A 391 -17.95 -0.19 -4.98
N PHE A 392 -18.43 -1.35 -4.55
CA PHE A 392 -19.79 -1.51 -4.03
C PHE A 392 -19.69 -1.90 -2.56
N GLN A 393 -20.45 -1.22 -1.71
CA GLN A 393 -20.47 -1.45 -0.27
C GLN A 393 -21.91 -1.59 0.20
N LEU A 394 -22.18 -2.61 1.01
CA LEU A 394 -23.43 -2.85 1.69
C LEU A 394 -23.15 -2.94 3.18
N ASN A 395 -23.86 -2.16 3.99
CA ASN A 395 -23.77 -2.18 5.44
C ASN A 395 -25.12 -2.58 6.01
N TYR A 396 -25.10 -3.38 7.07
CA TYR A 396 -26.24 -3.65 7.94
C TYR A 396 -25.89 -3.19 9.35
N GLU A 397 -26.60 -2.19 9.83
CA GLU A 397 -26.30 -1.44 11.05
C GLU A 397 -27.36 -1.66 12.13
N ILE A 398 -26.89 -1.86 13.36
CA ILE A 398 -27.68 -2.03 14.57
C ILE A 398 -27.14 -1.04 15.60
N ASP A 399 -27.85 0.08 15.74
CA ASP A 399 -27.37 1.25 16.47
C ASP A 399 -28.32 1.67 17.58
N ASN A 400 -27.77 2.08 18.71
CA ASN A 400 -28.46 2.79 19.78
C ASN A 400 -28.00 4.24 19.76
N TYR A 401 -28.91 5.18 19.50
CA TYR A 401 -28.57 6.60 19.37
C TYR A 401 -29.48 7.48 20.23
N ASN A 402 -28.87 8.35 21.06
CA ASN A 402 -29.57 9.35 21.86
C ASN A 402 -29.45 10.74 21.19
N GLY A 403 -30.11 10.91 20.05
CA GLY A 403 -30.07 12.18 19.30
C GLY A 403 -30.86 13.33 19.94
N GLU A 404 -31.81 13.01 20.81
CA GLU A 404 -32.66 14.01 21.47
C GLU A 404 -32.09 14.49 22.82
N GLY A 405 -30.98 13.89 23.29
CA GLY A 405 -30.38 14.21 24.59
C GLY A 405 -31.33 13.95 25.76
N LYS A 406 -32.13 12.89 25.69
CA LYS A 406 -33.08 12.50 26.75
C LYS A 406 -32.43 11.52 27.71
N TYR A 407 -32.81 11.62 28.98
CA TYR A 407 -32.25 10.80 30.05
C TYR A 407 -33.31 10.37 31.06
N VAL A 408 -33.07 9.25 31.72
CA VAL A 408 -33.82 8.77 32.88
C VAL A 408 -32.89 8.62 34.07
N VAL A 409 -33.38 8.88 35.28
CA VAL A 409 -32.62 8.64 36.51
C VAL A 409 -33.01 7.28 37.07
N GLU A 410 -32.10 6.33 37.04
CA GLU A 410 -32.25 4.99 37.65
C GLU A 410 -31.16 4.78 38.69
N ASP A 411 -31.53 4.38 39.91
CA ASP A 411 -30.60 4.17 41.05
C ASP A 411 -29.64 5.35 41.32
N GLY A 412 -30.11 6.58 41.06
CA GLY A 412 -29.32 7.81 41.22
C GLY A 412 -28.31 8.08 40.09
N LEU A 413 -28.32 7.27 39.03
CA LEU A 413 -27.51 7.43 37.83
C LEU A 413 -28.34 7.98 36.67
N LEU A 414 -27.81 8.96 35.95
CA LEU A 414 -28.43 9.52 34.75
C LEU A 414 -28.09 8.60 33.56
N LEU A 415 -29.07 7.87 33.05
CA LEU A 415 -28.92 6.95 31.93
C LEU A 415 -29.50 7.57 30.64
N PRO A 416 -28.76 7.52 29.51
CA PRO A 416 -29.26 8.01 28.23
C PRO A 416 -30.43 7.15 27.73
N LEU A 417 -31.48 7.80 27.24
CA LEU A 417 -32.62 7.14 26.62
C LEU A 417 -32.34 6.95 25.12
N TYR A 418 -31.93 5.75 24.73
CA TYR A 418 -31.62 5.45 23.33
C TYR A 418 -32.87 5.24 22.49
N THR A 419 -32.79 5.64 21.22
CA THR A 419 -33.63 5.10 20.15
C THR A 419 -32.85 4.04 19.40
N ASP A 420 -33.48 2.88 19.18
CA ASP A 420 -32.90 1.78 18.44
C ASP A 420 -33.12 1.97 16.94
N TYR A 421 -32.04 1.89 16.17
CA TYR A 421 -32.05 1.95 14.71
C TYR A 421 -31.48 0.66 14.15
N THR A 422 -32.22 0.02 13.26
CA THR A 422 -31.73 -1.15 12.51
C THR A 422 -32.06 -0.98 11.05
N PHE A 423 -31.04 -0.88 10.21
CA PHE A 423 -31.22 -0.54 8.80
C PHE A 423 -30.08 -1.07 7.94
N ALA A 424 -30.32 -1.13 6.63
CA ALA A 424 -29.30 -1.40 5.65
C ALA A 424 -29.00 -0.15 4.83
N ARG A 425 -27.76 0.03 4.40
CA ARG A 425 -27.40 1.07 3.42
C ARG A 425 -26.43 0.55 2.38
N ALA A 426 -26.60 1.00 1.15
CA ALA A 426 -25.76 0.61 0.03
C ALA A 426 -25.07 1.84 -0.58
N GLU A 427 -23.82 1.68 -1.00
CA GLU A 427 -23.03 2.70 -1.69
C GLU A 427 -22.33 2.10 -2.92
N LEU A 428 -22.35 2.83 -4.03
CA LEU A 428 -21.58 2.59 -5.24
C LEU A 428 -20.63 3.78 -5.47
N ASP A 429 -19.35 3.50 -5.67
CA ASP A 429 -18.35 4.45 -6.18
C ASP A 429 -17.69 3.86 -7.43
N TRP A 430 -17.99 4.44 -8.59
CA TRP A 430 -17.48 4.02 -9.89
C TRP A 430 -16.65 5.14 -10.50
N LYS A 431 -15.36 4.89 -10.71
CA LYS A 431 -14.42 5.73 -11.46
C LYS A 431 -14.11 5.10 -12.83
N GLU A 432 -14.27 5.86 -13.90
CA GLU A 432 -13.87 5.49 -15.26
C GLU A 432 -12.85 6.48 -15.80
N HIS A 433 -11.77 5.98 -16.40
CA HIS A 433 -10.66 6.77 -16.91
C HIS A 433 -10.35 6.38 -18.35
N ILE A 434 -10.73 7.23 -19.30
CA ILE A 434 -10.66 6.92 -20.72
C ILE A 434 -9.64 7.84 -21.38
N ALA A 435 -8.56 7.25 -21.92
CA ALA A 435 -7.68 7.95 -22.83
C ALA A 435 -8.30 8.01 -24.22
N PHE A 436 -8.29 9.20 -24.85
CA PHE A 436 -8.90 9.41 -26.16
C PHE A 436 -7.96 10.09 -27.17
N THR A 437 -6.72 10.38 -26.78
CA THR A 437 -5.70 10.91 -27.69
C THR A 437 -4.34 10.25 -27.46
N SER A 438 -3.46 10.30 -28.47
CA SER A 438 -2.07 9.88 -28.34
C SER A 438 -1.21 10.81 -27.47
N LYS A 439 -1.75 11.96 -27.03
CA LYS A 439 -1.07 12.95 -26.18
C LYS A 439 -1.33 12.74 -24.67
N ASN A 440 -1.85 11.57 -24.27
CA ASN A 440 -2.24 11.26 -22.88
C ASN A 440 -3.32 12.19 -22.31
N HIS A 441 -4.27 12.62 -23.15
CA HIS A 441 -5.47 13.31 -22.65
C HIS A 441 -6.49 12.27 -22.17
N THR A 442 -7.13 12.55 -21.04
CA THR A 442 -8.12 11.64 -20.43
C THR A 442 -9.44 12.36 -20.13
N ILE A 443 -10.53 11.62 -20.31
CA ILE A 443 -11.81 11.93 -19.69
C ILE A 443 -11.93 10.99 -18.50
N ASN A 444 -12.11 11.57 -17.32
CA ASN A 444 -12.31 10.86 -16.07
C ASN A 444 -13.73 11.13 -15.60
N THR A 445 -14.48 10.09 -15.30
CA THR A 445 -15.79 10.22 -14.66
C THR A 445 -15.78 9.53 -13.32
N ARG A 446 -16.53 10.07 -12.37
CA ARG A 446 -16.80 9.42 -11.09
C ARG A 446 -18.27 9.53 -10.77
N LEU A 447 -18.93 8.40 -10.53
CA LEU A 447 -20.29 8.33 -10.00
C LEU A 447 -20.20 7.79 -8.58
N LYS A 448 -20.62 8.57 -7.59
CA LYS A 448 -20.89 8.13 -6.23
C LYS A 448 -22.38 8.17 -5.99
N ALA A 449 -22.99 7.08 -5.55
CA ALA A 449 -24.41 7.03 -5.21
C ALA A 449 -24.62 6.12 -4.02
N GLY A 450 -25.45 6.53 -3.07
CA GLY A 450 -25.72 5.72 -1.88
C GLY A 450 -27.03 6.09 -1.23
N GLY A 451 -27.53 5.20 -0.38
CA GLY A 451 -28.77 5.42 0.32
C GLY A 451 -29.05 4.41 1.41
N ILE A 452 -29.72 4.91 2.45
CA ILE A 452 -30.37 4.09 3.47
C ILE A 452 -31.62 3.44 2.85
N ILE A 453 -31.78 2.14 3.11
CA ILE A 453 -32.87 1.31 2.62
C ILE A 453 -33.94 1.26 3.72
N GLY A 454 -35.15 1.72 3.41
CA GLY A 454 -36.29 1.68 4.33
C GLY A 454 -36.71 3.07 4.82
N ALA A 455 -36.99 3.18 6.13
CA ALA A 455 -37.48 4.40 6.75
C ALA A 455 -36.41 5.51 6.77
N THR A 456 -36.86 6.76 6.85
CA THR A 456 -35.98 7.91 7.04
C THR A 456 -35.38 7.90 8.44
N LEU A 457 -34.09 8.19 8.51
CA LEU A 457 -33.29 8.28 9.73
C LEU A 457 -32.90 9.73 10.03
N PRO A 458 -32.51 10.03 11.28
CA PRO A 458 -31.97 11.33 11.66
C PRO A 458 -30.76 11.74 10.82
N THR A 459 -30.48 13.05 10.79
CA THR A 459 -29.37 13.63 10.02
C THR A 459 -27.99 13.13 10.44
N PHE A 460 -27.87 12.55 11.64
CA PHE A 460 -26.67 11.85 12.10
C PHE A 460 -26.21 10.75 11.12
N PHE A 461 -27.13 10.12 10.39
CA PHE A 461 -26.86 9.04 9.44
C PHE A 461 -26.78 9.51 7.98
N ASP A 462 -26.82 10.82 7.73
CA ASP A 462 -26.84 11.36 6.37
C ASP A 462 -25.54 11.07 5.61
N TYR A 463 -25.69 10.87 4.30
CA TYR A 463 -24.60 10.98 3.34
C TYR A 463 -24.33 12.46 3.06
N TYR A 464 -23.06 12.84 3.03
CA TYR A 464 -22.61 14.16 2.58
C TYR A 464 -21.79 14.04 1.30
N ILE A 465 -22.11 14.90 0.32
CA ILE A 465 -21.46 14.88 -1.00
C ILE A 465 -20.67 16.17 -1.31
N GLY A 466 -20.52 17.09 -0.36
CA GLY A 466 -19.72 18.31 -0.53
C GLY A 466 -18.22 18.12 -0.26
N GLY A 467 -17.44 19.17 -0.50
CA GLY A 467 -16.02 19.25 -0.12
C GLY A 467 -15.04 18.65 -1.13
N LEU A 468 -13.75 18.61 -0.75
CA LEU A 468 -12.63 18.21 -1.62
C LEU A 468 -12.78 16.82 -2.26
N ILE A 469 -13.35 15.87 -1.51
CA ILE A 469 -13.55 14.48 -1.95
C ILE A 469 -14.90 14.21 -2.64
N GLY A 470 -15.73 15.25 -2.75
CA GLY A 470 -17.04 15.25 -3.39
C GLY A 470 -17.20 16.44 -4.35
N MET A 471 -18.36 17.09 -4.30
CA MET A 471 -18.67 18.33 -4.99
C MET A 471 -17.87 19.50 -4.41
N LYS A 472 -16.73 19.78 -5.04
CA LYS A 472 -15.74 20.74 -4.56
C LYS A 472 -16.26 22.18 -4.45
N GLY A 473 -17.27 22.55 -5.24
CA GLY A 473 -17.89 23.88 -5.23
C GLY A 473 -18.80 24.16 -4.02
N TYR A 474 -19.00 23.19 -3.12
CA TYR A 474 -19.81 23.34 -1.91
C TYR A 474 -19.05 22.81 -0.68
N PRO A 475 -19.19 23.42 0.51
CA PRO A 475 -18.58 22.91 1.75
C PRO A 475 -19.02 21.48 2.09
N PHE A 476 -18.23 20.76 2.89
CA PHE A 476 -18.46 19.34 3.19
C PHE A 476 -19.89 19.02 3.67
N TYR A 477 -20.39 19.75 4.66
CA TYR A 477 -21.72 19.54 5.25
C TYR A 477 -22.85 20.25 4.50
N ALA A 478 -22.59 20.87 3.33
CA ALA A 478 -23.58 21.70 2.66
C ALA A 478 -24.71 20.90 2.00
N ILE A 479 -24.41 19.70 1.47
CA ILE A 479 -25.38 18.87 0.75
C ILE A 479 -25.43 17.50 1.45
N GLY A 480 -26.46 17.31 2.27
CA GLY A 480 -26.64 16.13 3.12
C GLY A 480 -28.05 15.53 3.03
N GLY A 481 -28.15 14.22 3.19
CA GLY A 481 -29.41 13.49 3.26
C GLY A 481 -29.23 11.98 3.36
N ASN A 482 -30.28 11.26 3.73
CA ASN A 482 -30.26 9.80 3.87
C ASN A 482 -29.95 9.07 2.54
N GLN A 483 -30.13 9.75 1.41
CA GLN A 483 -29.85 9.29 0.06
C GLN A 483 -29.09 10.38 -0.67
N ALA A 484 -28.11 10.00 -1.48
CA ALA A 484 -27.32 10.95 -2.24
C ALA A 484 -26.77 10.36 -3.53
N TYR A 485 -26.56 11.22 -4.52
CA TYR A 485 -25.72 10.92 -5.67
C TYR A 485 -24.87 12.13 -6.07
N TRP A 486 -23.71 11.83 -6.65
CA TRP A 486 -22.78 12.80 -7.20
C TRP A 486 -22.14 12.20 -8.44
N PHE A 487 -22.14 12.97 -9.52
CA PHE A 487 -21.44 12.66 -10.74
C PHE A 487 -20.45 13.77 -11.06
N ASN A 488 -19.20 13.38 -11.29
CA ASN A 488 -18.11 14.24 -11.73
C ASN A 488 -17.67 13.85 -13.14
N LEU A 489 -17.44 14.86 -13.98
CA LEU A 489 -16.81 14.74 -15.29
C LEU A 489 -15.59 15.65 -15.34
N THR A 490 -14.41 15.06 -15.52
CA THR A 490 -13.13 15.76 -15.53
C THR A 490 -12.39 15.49 -16.84
N TYR A 491 -11.99 16.56 -17.53
CA TYR A 491 -11.04 16.50 -18.63
C TYR A 491 -9.64 16.86 -18.10
N ARG A 492 -8.68 15.95 -18.27
CA ARG A 492 -7.30 16.13 -17.80
C ARG A 492 -6.29 15.96 -18.94
N PHE A 493 -5.28 16.81 -18.95
CA PHE A 493 -4.22 16.79 -19.96
C PHE A 493 -2.87 17.23 -19.39
N PRO A 494 -1.76 16.73 -19.94
CA PRO A 494 -0.42 17.19 -19.57
C PRO A 494 -0.21 18.63 -20.06
N LEU A 495 0.25 19.51 -19.17
CA LEU A 495 0.74 20.84 -19.54
C LEU A 495 2.23 20.78 -19.88
N PHE A 496 3.02 20.13 -19.01
CA PHE A 496 4.45 19.88 -19.19
C PHE A 496 4.80 18.49 -18.68
N ARG A 497 5.67 17.77 -19.38
CA ARG A 497 6.18 16.44 -18.99
C ARG A 497 7.69 16.42 -19.21
N ASN A 498 8.38 15.54 -18.48
CA ASN A 498 9.82 15.37 -18.59
C ASN A 498 10.55 16.72 -18.42
N ILE A 499 10.14 17.50 -17.41
CA ILE A 499 10.74 18.81 -17.14
C ILE A 499 12.21 18.62 -16.71
N ASP A 500 12.50 17.52 -16.00
CA ASP A 500 13.84 17.09 -15.57
C ASP A 500 14.68 18.22 -14.96
N SER A 501 14.03 19.06 -14.15
CA SER A 501 14.66 20.25 -13.56
C SER A 501 14.70 20.15 -12.04
N ARG A 502 15.82 20.61 -11.47
CA ARG A 502 16.07 20.55 -10.03
C ARG A 502 16.16 21.94 -9.44
N TRP A 503 15.45 22.16 -8.34
CA TRP A 503 15.58 23.35 -7.50
C TRP A 503 15.80 22.94 -6.03
N GLY A 504 17.06 23.02 -5.58
CA GLY A 504 17.45 22.57 -4.24
C GLY A 504 17.17 21.08 -4.02
N PRO A 505 16.39 20.70 -2.98
CA PRO A 505 16.01 19.31 -2.74
C PRO A 505 14.85 18.83 -3.63
N LEU A 506 14.22 19.71 -4.42
CA LEU A 506 13.05 19.37 -5.24
C LEU A 506 13.47 19.05 -6.68
N TYR A 507 12.95 17.96 -7.22
CA TYR A 507 13.13 17.52 -8.60
C TYR A 507 11.76 17.52 -9.30
N LEU A 508 11.53 18.48 -10.19
CA LEU A 508 10.26 18.67 -10.88
C LEU A 508 10.15 17.75 -12.10
N ASP A 509 9.12 16.90 -12.12
CA ASP A 509 8.91 15.90 -13.17
C ASP A 509 7.86 16.37 -14.21
N LYS A 510 6.63 16.63 -13.75
CA LYS A 510 5.49 16.88 -14.64
C LYS A 510 4.40 17.74 -14.02
N ILE A 511 3.67 18.45 -14.88
CA ILE A 511 2.56 19.33 -14.54
C ILE A 511 1.36 18.97 -15.40
N PHE A 512 0.22 18.73 -14.77
CA PHE A 512 -1.06 18.42 -15.41
C PHE A 512 -2.09 19.48 -15.04
N LEU A 513 -2.97 19.77 -16.01
CA LEU A 513 -4.11 20.63 -15.81
C LEU A 513 -5.39 19.82 -16.04
N SER A 514 -6.43 20.12 -15.29
CA SER A 514 -7.76 19.59 -15.54
C SER A 514 -8.85 20.63 -15.31
N VAL A 515 -9.93 20.47 -16.05
CA VAL A 515 -11.19 21.20 -15.85
C VAL A 515 -12.29 20.19 -15.64
N TYR A 516 -13.26 20.51 -14.78
CA TYR A 516 -14.29 19.56 -14.41
C TYR A 516 -15.63 20.24 -14.14
N ALA A 517 -16.68 19.43 -14.20
CA ALA A 517 -18.03 19.80 -13.79
C ALA A 517 -18.62 18.70 -12.91
N ASP A 518 -19.43 19.10 -11.95
CA ASP A 518 -20.16 18.22 -11.04
C ASP A 518 -21.66 18.46 -11.15
N ILE A 519 -22.42 17.39 -10.94
CA ILE A 519 -23.85 17.44 -10.65
C ILE A 519 -24.16 16.44 -9.53
N GLY A 520 -24.92 16.86 -8.53
CA GLY A 520 -25.25 15.99 -7.41
C GLY A 520 -26.39 16.52 -6.55
N ASP A 521 -27.00 15.63 -5.79
CA ASP A 521 -28.00 15.98 -4.80
C ASP A 521 -28.01 14.99 -3.64
N ALA A 522 -28.47 15.45 -2.48
CA ALA A 522 -28.77 14.62 -1.33
C ALA A 522 -30.15 15.01 -0.78
N TRP A 523 -30.92 14.01 -0.35
CA TRP A 523 -32.28 14.22 0.13
C TRP A 523 -32.63 13.18 1.19
N THR A 524 -33.67 13.48 1.96
CA THR A 524 -34.30 12.57 2.92
C THR A 524 -35.79 12.49 2.59
N GLY A 525 -36.30 11.27 2.41
CA GLY A 525 -37.69 11.03 2.02
C GLY A 525 -37.92 11.14 0.51
N LYS A 526 -38.76 12.08 0.07
CA LYS A 526 -39.20 12.16 -1.34
C LYS A 526 -38.09 12.71 -2.25
N PHE A 527 -37.76 11.98 -3.32
CA PHE A 527 -36.88 12.47 -4.36
C PHE A 527 -37.57 13.55 -5.22
N PHE A 528 -36.99 14.74 -5.28
CA PHE A 528 -37.54 15.88 -6.02
C PHE A 528 -37.07 15.96 -7.49
N GLY A 529 -36.31 14.96 -7.97
CA GLY A 529 -35.87 14.86 -9.36
C GLY A 529 -34.57 15.61 -9.68
N ILE A 530 -33.88 15.16 -10.73
CA ILE A 530 -32.55 15.66 -11.14
C ILE A 530 -32.51 17.15 -11.51
N LYS A 531 -33.67 17.78 -11.73
CA LYS A 531 -33.76 19.22 -12.00
C LYS A 531 -33.35 20.09 -10.80
N ASN A 532 -33.46 19.54 -9.58
CA ASN A 532 -33.07 20.21 -8.32
C ASN A 532 -31.64 19.89 -7.88
N ALA A 533 -30.90 19.16 -8.72
CA ALA A 533 -29.51 18.83 -8.47
C ALA A 533 -28.63 20.07 -8.55
N LYS A 534 -27.67 20.13 -7.66
CA LYS A 534 -26.73 21.23 -7.51
C LYS A 534 -25.58 20.97 -8.48
N LYS A 535 -25.03 22.03 -9.05
CA LYS A 535 -23.97 21.96 -10.05
C LYS A 535 -22.77 22.77 -9.60
N SER A 536 -21.58 22.31 -9.97
CA SER A 536 -20.35 23.09 -9.83
C SER A 536 -19.44 22.89 -11.02
N ALA A 537 -18.53 23.81 -11.22
CA ALA A 537 -17.45 23.69 -12.19
C ALA A 537 -16.15 24.18 -11.57
N GLY A 538 -15.02 23.66 -12.04
CA GLY A 538 -13.72 24.06 -11.52
C GLY A 538 -12.55 23.63 -12.36
N ALA A 539 -11.37 23.99 -11.89
CA ALA A 539 -10.09 23.65 -12.50
C ALA A 539 -9.09 23.20 -11.43
N GLU A 540 -8.15 22.33 -11.82
CA GLU A 540 -7.12 21.80 -10.94
C GLU A 540 -5.78 21.70 -11.66
N ILE A 541 -4.74 22.23 -11.03
CA ILE A 541 -3.35 22.00 -11.42
C ILE A 541 -2.77 20.95 -10.48
N ARG A 542 -2.10 19.95 -11.07
CA ARG A 542 -1.33 18.92 -10.37
C ARG A 542 0.13 19.00 -10.77
N ILE A 543 1.02 18.97 -9.80
CA ILE A 543 2.47 19.02 -9.98
C ILE A 543 3.07 17.79 -9.31
N LYS A 544 3.81 16.98 -10.07
CA LYS A 544 4.55 15.85 -9.55
C LYS A 544 6.04 16.18 -9.50
N MET A 545 6.66 15.88 -8.37
CA MET A 545 8.07 16.09 -8.12
C MET A 545 8.60 15.04 -7.13
N ASN A 546 9.91 14.98 -6.95
CA ASN A 546 10.55 14.22 -5.87
C ASN A 546 11.29 15.18 -4.94
N SER A 547 11.25 14.94 -3.64
CA SER A 547 11.99 15.67 -2.61
C SER A 547 13.15 14.81 -2.09
N PHE A 548 14.32 15.40 -1.90
CA PHE A 548 15.54 14.73 -1.43
C PHE A 548 15.87 13.45 -2.21
N TYR A 549 15.61 13.46 -3.52
CA TYR A 549 15.79 12.35 -4.47
C TYR A 549 14.94 11.09 -4.25
N LEU A 550 14.43 10.88 -3.04
CA LEU A 550 13.78 9.63 -2.65
C LEU A 550 12.27 9.78 -2.44
N PHE A 551 11.80 10.93 -1.93
CA PHE A 551 10.42 11.07 -1.47
C PHE A 551 9.52 11.57 -2.60
N PRO A 552 8.50 10.81 -3.02
CA PRO A 552 7.50 11.29 -3.95
C PRO A 552 6.74 12.48 -3.34
N THR A 553 6.62 13.57 -4.08
CA THR A 553 5.93 14.78 -3.64
C THR A 553 4.97 15.24 -4.73
N SER A 554 3.69 15.30 -4.39
CA SER A 554 2.59 15.69 -5.25
C SER A 554 1.94 16.96 -4.71
N ILE A 555 1.84 18.01 -5.50
CA ILE A 555 1.16 19.25 -5.13
C ILE A 555 -0.09 19.42 -5.99
N PHE A 556 -1.21 19.81 -5.39
CA PHE A 556 -2.37 20.26 -6.14
C PHE A 556 -2.86 21.63 -5.69
N VAL A 557 -3.44 22.37 -6.63
CA VAL A 557 -4.25 23.56 -6.38
C VAL A 557 -5.53 23.42 -7.19
N ASN A 558 -6.68 23.56 -6.54
CA ASN A 558 -8.00 23.41 -7.12
C ASN A 558 -8.84 24.64 -6.80
N ALA A 559 -9.55 25.18 -7.79
CA ALA A 559 -10.55 26.21 -7.61
C ALA A 559 -11.89 25.73 -8.18
N ALA A 560 -12.94 25.85 -7.38
CA ALA A 560 -14.29 25.37 -7.70
C ALA A 560 -15.32 26.47 -7.44
N TYR A 561 -16.34 26.55 -8.28
CA TYR A 561 -17.44 27.50 -8.13
C TYR A 561 -18.78 26.75 -8.06
N GLY A 562 -19.54 26.96 -6.98
CA GLY A 562 -20.90 26.44 -6.83
C GLY A 562 -21.90 27.28 -7.63
N LEU A 563 -22.57 26.70 -8.62
CA LEU A 563 -23.45 27.44 -9.54
C LEU A 563 -24.83 27.74 -8.94
N ASP A 564 -25.35 26.85 -8.10
CA ASP A 564 -26.69 26.90 -7.56
C ASP A 564 -26.66 27.41 -6.11
N LYS A 565 -27.52 28.38 -5.80
CA LYS A 565 -27.67 28.92 -4.44
C LYS A 565 -28.80 28.22 -3.71
N PHE A 566 -28.57 27.79 -2.47
CA PHE A 566 -29.60 27.17 -1.64
C PHE A 566 -29.37 27.46 -0.16
N SER A 567 -30.41 27.25 0.66
CA SER A 567 -30.32 27.41 2.12
C SER A 567 -30.73 26.12 2.84
N THR A 568 -30.09 25.86 3.96
CA THR A 568 -30.44 24.78 4.90
C THR A 568 -30.58 25.34 6.31
N ILE A 569 -31.21 24.59 7.20
CA ILE A 569 -31.33 24.94 8.61
C ILE A 569 -30.40 24.03 9.40
N ILE A 570 -29.42 24.62 10.09
CA ILE A 570 -28.47 23.91 10.94
C ILE A 570 -28.57 24.52 12.33
N GLN A 571 -28.88 23.69 13.34
CA GLN A 571 -29.06 24.14 14.73
C GLN A 571 -30.04 25.32 14.89
N GLY A 572 -31.09 25.36 14.06
CA GLY A 572 -32.09 26.44 14.07
C GLY A 572 -31.69 27.68 13.28
N GLU A 573 -30.46 27.77 12.78
CA GLU A 573 -29.98 28.89 11.96
C GLU A 573 -30.09 28.58 10.47
N LYS A 574 -30.51 29.57 9.69
CA LYS A 574 -30.58 29.46 8.22
C LYS A 574 -29.23 29.77 7.61
N ILE A 575 -28.52 28.75 7.14
CA ILE A 575 -27.23 28.87 6.45
C ILE A 575 -27.46 28.81 4.94
N THR A 576 -26.77 29.66 4.18
CA THR A 576 -26.90 29.75 2.71
C THR A 576 -25.56 29.43 2.05
N TYR A 577 -25.59 28.57 1.02
CA TYR A 577 -24.42 28.11 0.28
C TYR A 577 -24.54 28.41 -1.22
N GLY A 578 -23.39 28.35 -1.91
CA GLY A 578 -23.30 28.47 -3.37
C GLY A 578 -23.13 29.90 -3.86
N GLN A 579 -22.87 30.05 -5.17
CA GLN A 579 -22.45 31.30 -5.83
C GLN A 579 -21.16 31.89 -5.25
N GLU A 580 -20.24 31.03 -4.84
CA GLU A 580 -18.95 31.40 -4.26
C GLU A 580 -17.84 30.50 -4.78
N TRP A 581 -16.60 31.01 -4.68
CA TRP A 581 -15.39 30.26 -5.01
C TRP A 581 -14.85 29.56 -3.77
N ILE A 582 -14.54 28.26 -3.91
CA ILE A 582 -13.81 27.50 -2.92
C ILE A 582 -12.47 27.07 -3.52
N VAL A 583 -11.40 27.31 -2.77
CA VAL A 583 -10.03 27.00 -3.18
C VAL A 583 -9.45 25.94 -2.23
N TYR A 584 -8.87 24.89 -2.82
CA TYR A 584 -8.16 23.85 -2.10
C TYR A 584 -6.72 23.79 -2.58
N ALA A 585 -5.79 23.52 -1.67
CA ALA A 585 -4.41 23.23 -2.00
C ALA A 585 -3.85 22.18 -1.04
N GLY A 586 -2.89 21.38 -1.48
CA GLY A 586 -2.28 20.38 -0.64
C GLY A 586 -1.00 19.79 -1.20
N VAL A 587 -0.20 19.20 -0.31
CA VAL A 587 1.00 18.43 -0.61
C VAL A 587 0.75 16.99 -0.16
N LEU A 588 1.04 16.03 -1.03
CA LEU A 588 0.72 14.62 -0.91
C LEU A 588 1.95 13.79 -1.30
N PHE A 589 1.98 12.50 -0.97
CA PHE A 589 2.93 11.56 -1.59
C PHE A 589 2.49 11.16 -3.01
N ASP A 590 1.18 11.04 -3.21
CA ASP A 590 0.59 10.74 -4.51
C ASP A 590 -0.83 11.29 -4.67
N PHE A 591 -1.36 11.29 -5.89
CA PHE A 591 -2.71 11.75 -6.20
C PHE A 591 -3.79 10.65 -6.12
N GLY A 592 -3.43 9.45 -5.67
CA GLY A 592 -4.36 8.38 -5.33
C GLY A 592 -5.15 8.68 -4.05
N LEU A 593 -6.01 9.70 -4.08
CA LEU A 593 -6.99 10.03 -3.04
C LEU A 593 -8.37 9.38 -3.32
#